data_AF-A0A3M5J8S2-F1
#
_entry.id   AF-A0A3M5J8S2-F1
#
_cell.length_a   1.000
_cell.length_b   1.000
_cell.length_c   1.000
_cell.angle_alpha   90.00
_cell.angle_beta   90.00
_cell.angle_gamma   90.00
#
_symmetry.space_group_name_H-M   'P 1'
#
loop_
_entity.id
_entity.type
_entity.pdbx_description
1 polymer ?
#
loop_
_entity_poly.entity_id
_entity_poly.type
_entity_poly.pdbx_seq_one_letter_code
_entity_poly.pdbx_strand_id
1 'polypeptide(L)'
;MVDQALLMQTAAALRHAQRILVITGAGLSADSGLPTYRGVGGLYNGKTDDGLPIEMALSGPMLRRDPELCWKYIAELGKACLGGEPNVAHYAIAQLAAHQTRVLGADPERRRLSPRRWQPAGTPDRNSRAALATVLPILWR
;
A
#
# COMPACT_ATOMS: atom_id res chain seq x y z
N MET A 1 -26.67 3.14 3.70
CA MET A 1 -26.61 2.64 5.08
C MET A 1 -25.84 1.33 5.04
N VAL A 2 -24.78 1.16 5.84
CA VAL A 2 -24.01 -0.10 5.85
C VAL A 2 -24.79 -1.15 6.63
N ASP A 3 -24.93 -2.35 6.08
CA ASP A 3 -25.61 -3.46 6.74
C ASP A 3 -24.79 -3.98 7.94
N GLN A 4 -25.33 -3.79 9.14
CA GLN A 4 -24.71 -4.20 10.40
C GLN A 4 -24.54 -5.73 10.50
N ALA A 5 -25.48 -6.50 9.95
CA ALA A 5 -25.38 -7.96 9.97
C ALA A 5 -24.21 -8.43 9.10
N LEU A 6 -24.07 -7.85 7.91
CA LEU A 6 -22.96 -8.16 7.00
C LEU A 6 -21.59 -7.78 7.60
N LEU A 7 -21.50 -6.64 8.30
CA LEU A 7 -20.29 -6.24 9.02
C LEU A 7 -19.89 -7.27 10.09
N MET A 8 -20.86 -7.69 10.92
CA MET A 8 -20.60 -8.66 11.98
C MET A 8 -20.19 -10.03 11.44
N GLN A 9 -20.83 -10.49 10.35
CA GLN A 9 -20.45 -11.71 9.64
C GLN A 9 -19.02 -11.63 9.09
N THR A 10 -18.66 -10.51 8.45
CA THR A 10 -17.31 -10.29 7.91
C THR A 10 -16.27 -10.28 9.02
N ALA A 11 -16.53 -9.59 10.13
CA ALA A 11 -15.64 -9.56 11.29
C ALA A 11 -15.43 -10.97 11.89
N ALA A 12 -16.48 -11.79 11.96
CA ALA A 12 -16.36 -13.19 12.39
C ALA A 12 -15.49 -14.01 11.43
N ALA A 13 -15.71 -13.89 10.12
CA ALA A 13 -14.90 -14.59 9.12
C ALA A 13 -13.41 -14.21 9.22
N LEU A 14 -13.11 -12.91 9.39
CA LEU A 14 -11.74 -12.42 9.55
C LEU A 14 -11.05 -12.95 10.81
N ARG A 15 -11.78 -13.10 11.94
CA ARG A 15 -11.24 -13.66 13.19
C ARG A 15 -10.82 -15.13 13.07
N HIS A 16 -11.49 -15.91 12.22
CA HIS A 16 -11.21 -17.33 12.04
C HIS A 16 -10.32 -17.65 10.83
N ALA A 17 -10.07 -16.67 9.96
CA ALA A 17 -9.23 -16.84 8.79
C ALA A 17 -7.77 -17.07 9.20
N GLN A 18 -7.14 -18.12 8.65
CA GLN A 18 -5.72 -18.43 8.87
C GLN A 18 -4.80 -17.76 7.84
N ARG A 19 -5.36 -17.33 6.71
CA ARG A 19 -4.66 -16.71 5.60
C ARG A 19 -5.57 -15.67 4.98
N ILE A 20 -5.09 -14.43 4.91
CA ILE A 20 -5.86 -13.31 4.36
C ILE A 20 -5.06 -12.71 3.21
N LEU A 21 -5.72 -12.57 2.06
CA LEU A 21 -5.22 -11.78 0.93
C LEU A 21 -5.97 -10.45 0.93
N VAL A 22 -5.23 -9.35 0.98
CA VAL A 22 -5.80 -8.00 0.84
C VAL A 22 -5.39 -7.46 -0.52
N ILE A 23 -6.38 -7.19 -1.38
CA ILE A 23 -6.17 -6.57 -2.69
C ILE A 23 -6.64 -5.12 -2.57
N THR A 24 -5.74 -4.18 -2.82
CA THR A 24 -6.02 -2.74 -2.70
C THR A 24 -5.63 -2.02 -3.98
N GLY A 25 -6.16 -0.81 -4.16
CA GLY A 25 -5.78 0.10 -5.23
C GLY A 25 -5.63 1.52 -4.70
N ALA A 26 -5.39 2.47 -5.60
CA ALA A 26 -5.16 3.88 -5.25
C ALA A 26 -6.28 4.50 -4.37
N GLY A 27 -7.52 3.99 -4.50
CA GLY A 27 -8.65 4.44 -3.69
C GLY A 27 -8.47 4.25 -2.18
N LEU A 28 -7.68 3.27 -1.72
CA LEU A 28 -7.35 3.11 -0.30
C LEU A 28 -6.64 4.36 0.24
N SER A 29 -5.84 5.02 -0.60
CA SER A 29 -5.01 6.16 -0.23
C SER A 29 -5.63 7.51 -0.61
N ALA A 30 -6.87 7.54 -1.09
CA ALA A 30 -7.57 8.79 -1.39
C ALA A 30 -7.66 9.70 -0.15
N ASP A 31 -8.02 9.13 1.00
CA ASP A 31 -8.08 9.84 2.30
C ASP A 31 -6.69 10.23 2.84
N SER A 32 -5.61 9.74 2.21
CA SER A 32 -4.24 10.15 2.48
C SER A 32 -3.79 11.34 1.61
N GLY A 33 -4.70 11.92 0.82
CA GLY A 33 -4.41 13.01 -0.10
C GLY A 33 -3.74 12.57 -1.40
N LEU A 34 -3.64 11.26 -1.66
CA LEU A 34 -3.01 10.75 -2.88
C LEU A 34 -3.98 10.80 -4.07
N PRO A 35 -3.48 11.12 -5.27
CA PRO A 35 -4.30 11.12 -6.47
C PRO A 35 -4.79 9.70 -6.78
N THR A 36 -6.03 9.60 -7.26
CA THR A 36 -6.61 8.36 -7.77
C THR A 36 -6.64 8.39 -9.30
N TYR A 37 -6.54 7.23 -9.95
CA TYR A 37 -6.62 7.17 -11.41
C TYR A 37 -8.05 7.41 -11.93
N ARG A 38 -9.06 6.93 -11.19
CA ARG A 38 -10.49 6.96 -11.56
C ARG A 38 -11.34 7.45 -10.41
N GLY A 39 -12.57 7.87 -10.70
CA GLY A 39 -13.52 8.37 -9.70
C GLY A 39 -13.62 9.89 -9.73
N VAL A 40 -14.24 10.50 -8.72
CA VAL A 40 -14.36 11.96 -8.64
C VAL A 40 -12.96 12.57 -8.49
N GLY A 41 -12.61 13.47 -9.41
CA GLY A 41 -11.27 14.07 -9.45
C GLY A 41 -10.13 13.12 -9.88
N GLY A 42 -10.46 11.94 -10.44
CA GLY A 42 -9.46 10.98 -10.89
C GLY A 42 -8.67 11.48 -12.11
N LEU A 43 -7.39 11.11 -12.18
CA LEU A 43 -6.44 11.55 -13.21
C LEU A 43 -6.93 11.27 -14.65
N TYR A 44 -7.73 10.22 -14.87
CA TYR A 44 -8.23 9.83 -16.20
C TYR A 44 -9.40 10.69 -16.68
N ASN A 45 -9.96 11.56 -15.83
CA ASN A 45 -11.08 12.41 -16.22
C ASN A 45 -10.65 13.63 -17.05
N GLY A 46 -9.34 13.89 -17.14
CA GLY A 46 -8.78 15.06 -17.78
C GLY A 46 -7.72 14.74 -18.81
N LYS A 47 -7.17 15.81 -19.38
CA LYS A 47 -5.95 15.77 -20.17
C LYS A 47 -4.83 16.39 -19.39
N THR A 48 -3.62 15.96 -19.68
CA THR A 48 -2.42 16.61 -19.22
C THR A 48 -2.23 17.98 -19.89
N ASP A 49 -1.30 18.79 -19.39
CA ASP A 49 -0.95 20.09 -20.00
C ASP A 49 -0.54 19.97 -21.48
N ASP A 50 0.03 18.82 -21.87
CA ASP A 50 0.39 18.50 -23.25
C ASP A 50 -0.80 17.96 -24.09
N GLY A 51 -2.02 18.02 -23.56
CA GLY A 51 -3.26 17.68 -24.27
C GLY A 51 -3.53 16.18 -24.44
N LEU A 52 -2.77 15.33 -23.76
CA LEU A 52 -2.87 13.88 -23.84
C LEU A 52 -3.65 13.30 -22.65
N PRO A 53 -4.32 12.15 -22.80
CA PRO A 53 -4.74 11.36 -21.65
C PRO A 53 -3.52 10.93 -20.83
N ILE A 54 -3.61 10.96 -19.51
CA ILE A 54 -2.49 10.60 -18.62
C ILE A 54 -2.06 9.14 -18.81
N GLU A 55 -2.98 8.24 -19.13
CA GLU A 55 -2.69 6.84 -19.45
C GLU A 55 -1.85 6.68 -20.72
N MET A 56 -1.96 7.62 -21.66
CA MET A 56 -1.12 7.65 -22.84
C MET A 56 0.26 8.22 -22.49
N ALA A 57 0.30 9.30 -21.71
CA ALA A 57 1.54 9.94 -21.25
C ALA A 57 2.42 8.97 -20.43
N LEU A 58 1.81 8.15 -19.58
CA LEU A 58 2.50 7.18 -18.70
C LEU A 58 2.66 5.78 -19.33
N SER A 59 2.49 5.65 -20.65
CA SER A 59 2.53 4.36 -21.33
C SER A 59 3.94 3.94 -21.75
N GLY A 60 4.17 2.63 -21.86
CA GLY A 60 5.42 2.08 -22.41
C GLY A 60 5.74 2.56 -23.84
N PRO A 61 4.77 2.63 -24.77
CA PRO A 61 4.97 3.27 -26.07
C PRO A 61 5.41 4.74 -25.97
N MET A 62 4.83 5.52 -25.06
CA MET A 62 5.23 6.91 -24.84
C MET A 62 6.66 7.00 -24.32
N LEU A 63 7.02 6.18 -23.33
CA LEU A 63 8.39 6.15 -22.80
C LEU A 63 9.44 5.87 -23.89
N ARG A 64 9.12 5.05 -24.90
CA ARG A 64 10.02 4.78 -26.04
C ARG A 64 10.04 5.91 -27.06
N ARG A 65 8.89 6.55 -27.31
CA ARG A 65 8.73 7.60 -28.32
C ARG A 65 9.28 8.95 -27.83
N ASP A 66 8.97 9.28 -26.58
CA ASP A 66 9.21 10.56 -25.94
C ASP A 66 9.41 10.34 -24.42
N PRO A 67 10.62 9.91 -24.01
CA PRO A 67 10.90 9.61 -22.61
C PRO A 67 10.81 10.87 -21.72
N GLU A 68 11.15 12.05 -22.24
CA GLU A 68 11.10 13.30 -21.47
C GLU A 68 9.67 13.63 -21.05
N LEU A 69 8.72 13.52 -21.97
CA LEU A 69 7.30 13.72 -21.68
C LEU A 69 6.78 12.70 -20.65
N CYS A 70 7.15 11.42 -20.80
CA CYS A 70 6.76 10.38 -19.85
C CYS A 70 7.34 10.67 -18.45
N TRP A 71 8.63 11.03 -18.37
CA TRP A 71 9.30 11.36 -17.11
C TRP A 71 8.76 12.63 -16.46
N LYS A 72 8.37 13.65 -17.22
CA LYS A 72 7.67 14.83 -16.71
C LYS A 72 6.46 14.43 -15.88
N TYR A 73 5.58 13.59 -16.44
CA TYR A 73 4.35 13.18 -15.75
C TYR A 73 4.58 12.17 -14.63
N ILE A 74 5.59 11.32 -14.72
CA ILE A 74 6.03 10.50 -13.57
C ILE A 74 6.49 11.40 -12.42
N ALA A 75 7.26 12.45 -12.71
CA ALA A 75 7.74 13.39 -11.70
C ALA A 75 6.61 14.22 -11.08
N GLU A 76 5.62 14.67 -11.87
CA GLU A 76 4.43 15.35 -11.36
C GLU A 76 3.60 14.45 -10.46
N LEU A 77 3.36 13.20 -10.85
CA LEU A 77 2.67 12.22 -10.02
C LEU A 77 3.45 11.93 -8.73
N GLY A 78 4.77 11.81 -8.82
CA GLY A 78 5.65 11.67 -7.66
C GLY A 78 5.52 12.84 -6.69
N LYS A 79 5.52 14.09 -7.19
CA LYS A 79 5.31 15.29 -6.38
C LYS A 79 3.95 15.30 -5.69
N ALA A 80 2.88 14.88 -6.39
CA ALA A 80 1.54 14.79 -5.80
C ALA A 80 1.43 13.74 -4.68
N CYS A 81 2.33 12.76 -4.65
CA CYS A 81 2.43 11.77 -3.57
C CYS A 81 3.31 12.25 -2.40
N LEU A 82 4.10 13.32 -2.56
CA LEU A 82 4.95 13.83 -1.49
C LEU A 82 4.09 14.36 -0.35
N GLY A 83 4.42 13.94 0.88
CA GLY A 83 3.76 14.43 2.09
C GLY A 83 2.42 13.78 2.39
N GLY A 84 1.96 12.79 1.61
CA GLY A 84 0.88 11.92 2.08
C GLY A 84 1.27 11.24 3.40
N GLU A 85 0.28 10.75 4.14
CA GLU A 85 0.47 9.95 5.36
C GLU A 85 -0.44 8.71 5.36
N PRO A 86 -0.02 7.55 5.91
CA PRO A 86 -0.90 6.40 6.05
C PRO A 86 -2.19 6.78 6.80
N ASN A 87 -3.35 6.49 6.22
CA ASN A 87 -4.64 6.66 6.88
C ASN A 87 -5.05 5.42 7.71
N VAL A 88 -6.21 5.52 8.37
CA VAL A 88 -6.79 4.47 9.24
C VAL A 88 -6.86 3.11 8.56
N ALA A 89 -7.17 3.05 7.27
CA ALA A 89 -7.30 1.80 6.54
C ALA A 89 -5.93 1.09 6.39
N HIS A 90 -4.85 1.84 6.15
CA HIS A 90 -3.49 1.28 6.12
C HIS A 90 -3.11 0.69 7.48
N TYR A 91 -3.40 1.41 8.57
CA TYR A 91 -3.14 0.92 9.93
C TYR A 91 -3.98 -0.32 10.27
N ALA A 92 -5.22 -0.41 9.82
CA ALA A 92 -6.06 -1.59 10.03
C ALA A 92 -5.48 -2.83 9.33
N ILE A 93 -5.00 -2.69 8.09
CA ILE A 93 -4.36 -3.79 7.35
C ILE A 93 -3.05 -4.21 8.04
N ALA A 94 -2.25 -3.24 8.49
CA ALA A 94 -1.01 -3.50 9.20
C ALA A 94 -1.24 -4.27 10.52
N GLN A 95 -2.26 -3.90 11.29
CA GLN A 95 -2.66 -4.62 12.50
C GLN A 95 -3.13 -6.05 12.19
N LEU A 96 -3.93 -6.22 11.14
CA LEU A 96 -4.38 -7.55 10.71
C LEU A 96 -3.21 -8.47 10.35
N ALA A 97 -2.19 -7.96 9.66
CA ALA A 97 -0.98 -8.71 9.33
C ALA A 97 -0.17 -9.11 10.57
N ALA A 98 -0.06 -8.21 11.57
CA ALA A 98 0.63 -8.49 12.82
C ALA A 98 -0.07 -9.61 13.63
N HIS A 99 -1.40 -9.60 13.69
CA HIS A 99 -2.18 -10.64 14.39
C HIS A 99 -2.12 -12.01 13.71
N GLN A 100 -1.98 -12.05 12.38
CA GLN A 100 -1.84 -13.29 11.60
C GLN A 100 -0.42 -13.88 11.66
N THR A 101 0.56 -13.07 12.06
CA THR A 101 1.94 -13.54 12.32
C THR A 101 1.98 -14.23 13.69
N ARG A 102 1.23 -15.33 13.82
CA ARG A 102 1.51 -16.32 14.85
C ARG A 102 2.88 -16.88 14.49
N VAL A 103 3.89 -16.59 15.31
CA VAL A 103 5.25 -17.12 15.15
C VAL A 103 5.16 -18.59 14.79
N LEU A 104 5.40 -18.91 13.51
CA LEU A 104 5.60 -20.29 13.06
C LEU A 104 6.93 -20.73 13.66
N GLY A 105 6.89 -21.24 14.90
CA GLY A 105 8.04 -21.81 15.60
C GLY A 105 8.29 -21.25 17.00
N ALA A 106 7.39 -21.53 17.95
CA ALA A 106 7.83 -21.86 19.30
C ALA A 106 7.78 -23.40 19.44
N ASP A 107 8.59 -24.07 18.61
CA ASP A 107 8.95 -25.48 18.80
C ASP A 107 10.32 -25.47 19.51
N PRO A 108 10.43 -25.96 20.76
CA PRO A 108 11.67 -25.91 21.52
C PRO A 108 12.81 -26.75 20.91
N GLU A 109 12.55 -27.65 19.95
CA GLU A 109 13.58 -28.56 19.41
C GLU A 109 14.24 -28.13 18.08
N ARG A 110 13.66 -27.19 17.32
CA ARG A 110 14.27 -26.75 16.04
C ARG A 110 15.29 -25.61 16.22
N ARG A 111 16.28 -25.82 17.09
CA ARG A 111 17.42 -24.90 17.24
C ARG A 111 18.61 -25.34 16.40
N ARG A 112 18.47 -25.39 15.06
CA ARG A 112 19.62 -25.63 14.17
C ARG A 112 19.42 -25.21 12.71
N LEU A 113 18.94 -23.99 12.49
CA LEU A 113 19.25 -23.25 11.27
C LEU A 113 19.54 -21.81 11.68
N SER A 114 20.78 -21.37 11.50
CA SER A 114 21.20 -20.00 11.78
C SER A 114 20.68 -19.05 10.70
N PRO A 115 19.80 -18.09 10.98
CA PRO A 115 19.62 -16.95 10.11
C PRO A 115 20.68 -15.91 10.52
N ARG A 116 21.35 -15.29 9.54
CA ARG A 116 22.18 -14.11 9.78
C ARG A 116 21.32 -13.08 10.54
N ARG A 117 21.74 -12.84 11.77
CA ARG A 117 21.08 -12.01 12.78
C ARG A 117 21.19 -10.54 12.39
N TRP A 118 20.07 -9.91 12.03
CA TRP A 118 19.95 -8.45 12.11
C TRP A 118 19.53 -8.10 13.55
N GLN A 119 20.34 -7.31 14.26
CA GLN A 119 20.01 -6.78 15.59
C GLN A 119 19.56 -5.32 15.45
N PRO A 120 18.44 -4.90 16.07
CA PRO A 120 18.17 -3.49 16.31
C PRO A 120 18.82 -3.03 17.61
N ALA A 121 19.47 -1.88 17.61
CA ALA A 121 19.80 -1.14 18.81
C ALA A 121 18.85 0.07 18.95
N GLY A 122 18.19 0.20 20.10
CA GLY A 122 17.56 1.45 20.58
C GLY A 122 16.04 1.63 20.35
N THR A 123 15.34 2.00 21.43
CA THR A 123 13.90 2.32 21.68
C THR A 123 13.34 3.57 20.95
N PRO A 124 12.01 3.87 20.89
CA PRO A 124 10.78 3.11 21.17
C PRO A 124 9.99 2.74 19.88
N ASP A 125 8.89 2.01 20.02
CA ASP A 125 8.56 0.90 19.11
C ASP A 125 8.33 1.23 17.63
N ARG A 126 8.95 0.37 16.84
CA ARG A 126 9.17 0.41 15.40
C ARG A 126 8.11 -0.42 14.67
N ASN A 127 7.12 -0.97 15.38
CA ASN A 127 6.25 -2.04 14.89
C ASN A 127 5.19 -1.51 13.93
N SER A 128 4.68 -0.29 14.15
CA SER A 128 3.70 0.34 13.25
C SER A 128 4.31 0.69 11.89
N ARG A 129 5.55 1.18 11.86
CA ARG A 129 6.27 1.53 10.62
C ARG A 129 6.80 0.31 9.87
N ALA A 130 7.23 -0.74 10.58
CA ALA A 130 7.70 -1.97 9.96
C ALA A 130 6.55 -2.78 9.32
N ALA A 131 5.36 -2.79 9.93
CA ALA A 131 4.18 -3.44 9.35
C ALA A 131 3.67 -2.70 8.09
N LEU A 132 3.71 -1.36 8.09
CA LEU A 132 3.41 -0.54 6.90
C LEU A 132 4.37 -0.82 5.73
N ALA A 133 5.66 -1.07 6.02
CA ALA A 133 6.67 -1.36 5.00
C ALA A 133 6.47 -2.70 4.27
N THR A 134 5.75 -3.66 4.87
CA THR A 134 5.47 -4.98 4.27
C THR A 134 4.25 -4.94 3.34
N VAL A 135 3.38 -3.94 3.48
CA VAL A 135 2.13 -3.79 2.69
C VAL A 135 2.27 -2.73 1.59
N LEU A 136 3.25 -1.82 1.68
CA LEU A 136 3.39 -0.67 0.78
C LEU A 136 4.81 -0.55 0.20
N PRO A 137 5.23 -1.38 -0.77
CA PRO A 137 6.60 -1.30 -1.26
C PRO A 137 6.85 -0.17 -2.28
N ILE A 138 5.82 0.46 -2.86
CA ILE A 138 6.02 1.15 -4.16
C ILE A 138 6.00 2.69 -4.09
N LEU A 139 5.51 3.33 -3.01
CA LEU A 139 5.30 4.80 -3.04
C LEU A 139 5.88 5.57 -1.86
N TRP A 140 6.56 4.93 -0.90
CA TRP A 140 6.83 5.55 0.40
C TRP A 140 8.27 5.47 0.91
N ARG A 141 9.24 5.31 0.01
CA ARG A 141 10.67 5.42 0.34
C ARG A 141 11.24 6.73 -0.14
#